data_AF-A0A542S377-F1
#
_entry.id   AF-A0A542S377-F1
#
_cell.length_a   1.000
_cell.length_b   1.000
_cell.length_c   1.000
_cell.angle_alpha   90.00
_cell.angle_beta   90.00
_cell.angle_gamma   90.00
#
_symmetry.space_group_name_H-M   'P 1'
#
loop_
_entity.id
_entity.type
_entity.pdbx_description
1 polymer ?
#
loop_
_entity_poly.entity_id
_entity_poly.type
_entity_poly.pdbx_seq_one_letter_code
_entity_poly.pdbx_strand_id
1 'polypeptide(L)'
;MDEGTDETVTAAQLEPGDVVTLPGISNRCRVQLARSAVPGVVWLYVVDAATGVRRRGHIALPLHQAVARHGPAPAPRDPAPEDT
;
A
#
# COMPACT_ATOMS: atom_id res chain seq x y z
N MET A 1 0.88 18.98 -11.43
CA MET A 1 1.60 18.85 -10.16
C MET A 1 0.68 17.97 -9.32
N ASP A 2 0.81 16.65 -9.45
CA ASP A 2 -0.02 15.72 -8.69
C ASP A 2 0.57 15.65 -7.27
N GLU A 3 0.00 16.49 -6.41
CA GLU A 3 0.28 16.53 -4.99
C GLU A 3 -0.31 15.26 -4.37
N GLY A 4 0.43 14.16 -4.46
CA GLY A 4 0.09 12.93 -3.75
C GLY A 4 0.10 13.25 -2.26
N THR A 5 -1.08 13.44 -1.68
CA THR A 5 -1.24 13.73 -0.26
C THR A 5 -0.68 12.55 0.53
N ASP A 6 0.45 12.77 1.22
CA ASP A 6 0.98 11.83 2.20
C ASP A 6 0.16 12.02 3.48
N GLU A 7 -0.70 11.04 3.77
CA GLU A 7 -1.53 11.03 4.97
C GLU A 7 -1.01 9.97 5.93
N THR A 8 -0.87 10.33 7.20
CA THR A 8 -0.61 9.35 8.24
C THR A 8 -1.94 8.72 8.67
N VAL A 9 -2.09 7.42 8.44
CA VAL A 9 -3.25 6.61 8.84
C VAL A 9 -2.85 5.53 9.83
N THR A 10 -3.83 4.95 10.51
CA THR A 10 -3.61 3.74 11.31
C THR A 10 -3.64 2.49 10.42
N ALA A 11 -2.90 1.43 10.80
CA ALA A 11 -2.89 0.18 10.05
C ALA A 11 -4.28 -0.45 9.90
N ALA A 12 -5.21 -0.16 10.82
CA ALA A 12 -6.61 -0.58 10.75
C ALA A 12 -7.40 0.04 9.58
N GLN A 13 -6.94 1.18 9.05
CA GLN A 13 -7.60 1.92 7.98
C GLN A 13 -7.08 1.55 6.59
N LEU A 14 -6.13 0.60 6.50
CA LEU A 14 -5.54 0.20 5.23
C LEU A 14 -6.45 -0.73 4.43
N GLU A 15 -6.61 -0.40 3.16
CA GLU A 15 -7.45 -1.16 2.23
C GLU A 15 -6.62 -1.69 1.04
N PRO A 16 -7.08 -2.78 0.38
CA PRO A 16 -6.48 -3.22 -0.87
C PRO A 16 -6.42 -2.10 -1.90
N GLY A 17 -5.24 -1.87 -2.46
CA GLY A 17 -4.97 -0.80 -3.42
C GLY A 17 -4.15 0.35 -2.85
N ASP A 18 -4.17 0.55 -1.53
CA ASP A 18 -3.40 1.60 -0.85
C ASP A 18 -1.91 1.45 -1.11
N VAL A 19 -1.25 2.59 -1.33
CA VAL A 19 0.21 2.65 -1.40
C VAL A 19 0.73 3.22 -0.09
N VAL A 20 1.58 2.47 0.59
CA VAL A 20 2.02 2.79 1.95
C VAL A 20 3.51 2.61 2.10
N THR A 21 4.12 3.37 3.03
CA THR A 21 5.44 3.08 3.56
C THR A 21 5.28 2.46 4.94
N LEU A 22 5.74 1.22 5.09
CA LEU A 22 5.58 0.45 6.33
C LEU A 22 6.85 0.56 7.18
N PRO A 23 6.72 0.59 8.53
CA PRO A 23 7.87 0.67 9.41
C PRO A 23 8.81 -0.52 9.18
N GLY A 24 10.11 -0.25 9.04
CA GLY A 24 11.12 -1.26 8.74
C GLY A 24 11.21 -1.69 7.26
N ILE A 25 10.40 -1.09 6.37
CA ILE A 25 10.44 -1.35 4.93
C ILE A 25 10.74 -0.05 4.19
N SER A 26 11.91 0.02 3.56
CA SER A 26 12.39 1.24 2.90
C SER A 26 11.62 1.63 1.63
N ASN A 27 10.86 0.71 1.04
CA ASN A 27 10.14 0.95 -0.23
C ASN A 27 8.64 1.13 0.00
N ARG A 28 8.03 1.94 -0.87
CA ARG A 28 6.57 2.01 -1.00
C ARG A 28 6.02 0.66 -1.43
N CYS A 29 4.97 0.24 -0.75
CA CYS A 29 4.32 -1.04 -0.94
C CYS A 29 2.85 -0.80 -1.27
N ARG A 30 2.30 -1.59 -2.19
CA ARG A 30 0.86 -1.61 -2.46
C ARG A 30 0.20 -2.74 -1.70
N VAL A 31 -0.83 -2.43 -0.93
CA VAL A 31 -1.63 -3.42 -0.19
C VAL A 31 -2.43 -4.24 -1.20
N GLN A 32 -2.26 -5.55 -1.17
CA GLN A 32 -3.04 -6.49 -1.96
C GLN A 32 -4.20 -7.07 -1.15
N LEU A 33 -3.97 -7.28 0.14
CA LEU A 33 -4.94 -7.85 1.06
C LEU A 33 -4.62 -7.43 2.49
N ALA A 34 -5.65 -7.05 3.24
CA ALA A 34 -5.59 -6.83 4.68
C ALA A 34 -6.50 -7.85 5.38
N ARG A 35 -5.99 -8.54 6.41
CA ARG A 35 -6.75 -9.50 7.21
C ARG A 35 -6.45 -9.37 8.69
N SER A 36 -7.47 -9.24 9.51
CA SER A 36 -7.34 -9.32 10.97
C SER A 36 -7.51 -10.76 11.42
N ALA A 37 -6.40 -11.50 11.52
CA ALA A 37 -6.42 -12.90 11.93
C ALA A 37 -6.40 -13.07 13.46
N VAL A 38 -5.92 -12.06 14.19
CA VAL A 38 -5.88 -12.02 15.66
C VAL A 38 -6.37 -10.66 16.16
N PRO A 39 -6.98 -10.58 17.36
CA PRO A 39 -7.40 -9.31 17.93
C PRO A 39 -6.23 -8.32 18.05
N GLY A 40 -6.43 -7.09 17.58
CA GLY A 40 -5.44 -6.02 17.73
C GLY A 40 -4.32 -5.99 16.70
N VAL A 41 -4.27 -6.91 15.73
CA VAL A 41 -3.26 -6.94 14.67
C VAL A 41 -3.90 -7.17 13.30
N VAL A 42 -3.41 -6.45 12.30
CA VAL A 42 -3.72 -6.70 10.88
C VAL A 42 -2.52 -7.35 10.19
N TRP A 43 -2.80 -8.35 9.36
CA TRP A 43 -1.83 -8.97 8.45
C TRP A 43 -2.02 -8.40 7.06
N LEU A 44 -0.94 -7.82 6.53
CA LEU A 44 -0.91 -7.21 5.21
C LEU A 44 -0.11 -8.09 4.25
N TYR A 45 -0.71 -8.36 3.10
CA TYR A 45 0.00 -8.88 1.95
C TYR A 45 0.27 -7.72 1.01
N VAL A 46 1.53 -7.54 0.65
CA VAL A 46 1.95 -6.37 -0.12
C VAL A 46 2.82 -6.75 -1.30
N VAL A 47 2.79 -5.90 -2.32
CA VAL A 47 3.74 -5.90 -3.44
C VAL A 47 4.56 -4.63 -3.38
N ASP A 48 5.76 -4.66 -3.93
CA ASP A 48 6.53 -3.44 -4.19
C ASP A 48 5.73 -2.55 -5.17
N ALA A 49 5.50 -1.28 -4.81
CA ALA A 49 4.61 -0.41 -5.57
C ALA A 49 5.17 -0.03 -6.95
N ALA A 50 6.49 -0.06 -7.13
CA ALA A 50 7.15 0.29 -8.38
C ALA A 50 7.24 -0.91 -9.34
N THR A 51 7.52 -2.10 -8.80
CA THR A 51 7.80 -3.30 -9.62
C THR A 51 6.67 -4.31 -9.64
N GLY A 52 5.68 -4.20 -8.74
CA GLY A 52 4.61 -5.19 -8.57
C GLY A 52 5.07 -6.52 -7.97
N VAL A 53 6.35 -6.65 -7.61
CA VAL A 53 6.90 -7.90 -7.06
C VAL A 53 6.34 -8.14 -5.66
N ARG A 54 5.77 -9.33 -5.45
CA ARG A 54 5.28 -9.75 -4.13
C ARG A 54 6.42 -9.82 -3.13
N ARG A 55 6.25 -9.16 -1.99
CA ARG A 55 7.11 -9.36 -0.83
C ARG A 55 6.78 -10.74 -0.25
N ARG A 56 7.80 -11.53 0.10
CA ARG A 56 7.60 -12.84 0.73
C ARG A 56 7.06 -12.66 2.15
N GLY A 57 5.95 -13.33 2.47
CA GLY A 57 5.33 -13.31 3.79
C GLY A 57 4.21 -12.28 3.95
N HIS A 58 3.61 -12.26 5.14
CA HIS A 58 2.68 -11.22 5.57
C HIS A 58 3.37 -10.28 6.55
N ILE A 59 2.95 -9.02 6.57
CA ILE A 59 3.43 -8.02 7.51
C ILE A 59 2.36 -7.86 8.58
N ALA A 60 2.72 -8.17 9.83
CA ALA A 60 1.83 -8.02 10.97
C ALA A 60 2.04 -6.65 11.62
N LEU A 61 1.00 -5.83 11.69
CA LEU A 61 1.04 -4.53 12.35
C LEU A 61 -0.05 -4.42 13.42
N PRO A 62 0.24 -3.84 14.60
CA PRO A 62 -0.80 -3.44 15.54
C PRO A 62 -1.82 -2.51 14.86
N LEU A 63 -3.11 -2.65 15.16
CA LEU A 63 -4.16 -1.86 14.51
C LEU A 63 -3.96 -0.34 14.64
N HIS A 64 -3.38 0.11 15.76
CA HIS A 64 -3.09 1.51 16.05
C HIS A 64 -1.75 2.01 15.49
N GLN A 65 -0.98 1.14 14.81
CA GLN A 65 0.30 1.52 14.22
C GLN A 65 0.07 2.61 13.16
N ALA A 66 0.72 3.75 13.33
CA ALA A 66 0.75 4.79 12.32
C ALA A 66 1.60 4.38 11.12
N VAL A 67 1.09 4.62 9.92
CA VAL A 67 1.74 4.33 8.63
C VAL A 67 1.49 5.49 7.67
N ALA A 68 2.48 5.77 6.82
CA ALA A 68 2.35 6.79 5.78
C ALA A 68 1.64 6.20 4.57
N ARG A 69 0.42 6.65 4.28
CA ARG A 69 -0.35 6.34 3.08
C ARG A 69 -0.13 7.44 2.06
N HIS A 70 0.32 7.01 0.89
CA HIS A 70 0.50 7.83 -0.29
C HIS A 70 -0.82 7.80 -1.05
N GLY A 71 -1.25 8.94 -1.59
CA GLY A 71 -2.38 9.02 -2.53
C GLY A 71 -2.31 7.94 -3.62
N PRO A 72 -3.43 7.62 -4.29
CA PRO A 72 -3.48 6.51 -5.24
C PRO A 72 -2.32 6.62 -6.23
N ALA A 73 -1.52 5.55 -6.35
CA ALA A 73 -0.53 5.50 -7.41
C ALA A 73 -1.24 5.80 -8.74
N PRO A 74 -0.65 6.65 -9.61
CA PRO A 74 -1.26 6.96 -10.89
C PRO A 74 -1.62 5.64 -11.55
N ALA A 75 -2.87 5.55 -12.03
CA ALA A 75 -3.31 4.39 -12.79
C ALA A 75 -2.25 4.11 -13.87
N PRO A 76 -1.94 2.83 -14.18
CA PRO A 76 -1.09 2.54 -15.32
C PRO A 76 -1.69 3.29 -16.51
N ARG A 77 -0.92 4.23 -17.08
CA ARG A 77 -1.37 4.97 -18.26
C ARG A 77 -1.52 3.93 -19.35
N ASP A 78 -2.76 3.60 -19.69
CA ASP A 78 -3.05 2.90 -20.92
C ASP A 78 -2.36 3.70 -22.04
N PRO A 79 -1.50 3.09 -22.87
CA PRO A 79 -0.99 3.80 -24.04
C PRO A 79 -2.21 4.18 -24.87
N ALA A 80 -2.50 5.48 -24.97
CA ALA A 80 -3.57 5.97 -25.82
C ALA A 80 -3.45 5.30 -27.20
N PRO A 81 -4.54 4.84 -27.81
CA PRO A 81 -4.47 4.34 -29.18
C PRO A 81 -3.89 5.47 -30.03
N GLU A 82 -2.71 5.23 -30.58
CA GLU A 82 -2.08 6.11 -31.55
C GLU A 82 -2.99 6.06 -32.79
N ASP A 83 -3.80 7.10 -32.97
CA ASP A 83 -4.66 7.29 -34.13
C ASP A 83 -3.75 7.49 -35.36
N THR A 84 -3.70 6.48 -36.23
CA THR A 84 -3.13 6.51 -37.59
C THR A 84 -4.27 6.40 -38.59
#